data_AF-A0A847MUY9-F1
#
_entry.id   AF-A0A847MUY9-F1
#
_cell.length_a   1.000
_cell.length_b   1.000
_cell.length_c   1.000
_cell.angle_alpha   90.00
_cell.angle_beta   90.00
_cell.angle_gamma   90.00
#
_symmetry.space_group_name_H-M   'P 1'
#
loop_
_entity.id
_entity.type
_entity.pdbx_description
1 polymer ?
#
loop_
_entity_poly.entity_id
_entity_poly.type
_entity_poly.pdbx_seq_one_letter_code
_entity_poly.pdbx_strand_id
1 'polypeptide(L)'
;MHRHFRLAGVVLAAIAWIATLILPMYSPAAQTATPDGSGTTTEVTATLIEVNGWWAVLPGLLLVLLAVGVWRAPQMMVRWICLALFLLLTALSMASIGLFFLPAALFLILGVAMDLGDTRD
;
A
#
# COMPACT_ATOMS: atom_id res chain seq x y z
N MET A 1 -9.11 23.84 -2.01
CA MET A 1 -8.65 23.06 -0.82
C MET A 1 -8.54 21.54 -1.09
N HIS A 2 -9.44 20.96 -1.90
CA HIS A 2 -9.57 19.52 -2.20
C HIS A 2 -8.34 18.83 -2.85
N ARG A 3 -7.47 19.56 -3.55
CA ARG A 3 -6.25 19.00 -4.16
C ARG A 3 -5.17 18.65 -3.13
N HIS A 4 -5.07 19.39 -2.02
CA HIS A 4 -4.03 19.17 -1.01
C HIS A 4 -4.27 17.86 -0.22
N PHE A 5 -5.52 17.53 0.09
CA PHE A 5 -5.87 16.27 0.75
C PHE A 5 -5.56 15.04 -0.11
N ARG A 6 -5.86 15.10 -1.40
CA ARG A 6 -5.51 14.02 -2.35
C ARG A 6 -4.00 13.88 -2.52
N LEU A 7 -3.27 14.99 -2.56
CA LEU A 7 -1.82 14.99 -2.63
C LEU A 7 -1.20 14.41 -1.36
N ALA A 8 -1.74 14.73 -0.18
CA ALA A 8 -1.35 14.11 1.09
C ALA A 8 -1.57 12.58 1.08
N GLY A 9 -2.70 12.11 0.52
CA GLY A 9 -2.96 10.68 0.32
C GLY A 9 -1.94 9.99 -0.60
N VAL A 10 -1.54 10.64 -1.70
CA VAL A 10 -0.49 10.15 -2.60
C VAL A 10 0.87 10.09 -1.89
N VAL A 11 1.23 11.13 -1.14
CA VAL A 11 2.48 11.19 -0.38
C VAL A 11 2.51 10.08 0.68
N LEU A 12 1.41 9.87 1.40
CA LEU A 12 1.29 8.76 2.36
C LEU A 12 1.40 7.39 1.70
N ALA A 13 0.80 7.20 0.52
CA ALA A 13 0.93 5.95 -0.24
C ALA A 13 2.39 5.72 -0.67
N ALA A 14 3.10 6.77 -1.09
CA ALA A 14 4.51 6.68 -1.45
C ALA A 14 5.40 6.39 -0.23
N ILE A 15 5.12 7.01 0.92
CA ILE A 15 5.84 6.75 2.18
C ILE A 15 5.59 5.31 2.65
N ALA A 16 4.34 4.86 2.66
CA ALA A 16 3.97 3.48 2.99
C ALA A 16 4.69 2.49 2.07
N TRP A 17 4.77 2.82 0.78
CA TRP A 17 5.48 2.01 -0.19
C TRP A 17 6.99 1.93 0.09
N ILE A 18 7.65 3.07 0.29
CA ILE A 18 9.07 3.13 0.63
C ILE A 18 9.35 2.36 1.93
N ALA A 19 8.48 2.52 2.93
CA ALA A 19 8.58 1.80 4.20
C ALA A 19 8.52 0.28 4.00
N THR A 20 7.64 -0.22 3.13
CA THR A 20 7.53 -1.66 2.86
C THR A 20 8.72 -2.25 2.10
N LEU A 21 9.51 -1.42 1.41
CA LEU A 21 10.73 -1.86 0.73
C LEU A 21 11.94 -1.88 1.66
N ILE A 22 12.03 -0.92 2.59
CA ILE A 22 13.21 -0.71 3.45
C ILE A 22 13.07 -1.46 4.77
N LEU A 23 11.86 -1.54 5.33
CA LEU A 23 11.66 -2.16 6.63
C LEU A 23 11.66 -3.68 6.48
N PRO A 24 12.48 -4.40 7.27
CA PRO A 24 12.40 -5.85 7.35
C PRO A 24 11.13 -6.17 8.15
N MET A 25 9.99 -6.23 7.45
CA MET A 25 8.66 -6.50 8.02
C MET A 25 8.25 -7.96 7.80
N TYR A 26 9.03 -8.70 7.01
CA TYR A 26 8.83 -10.11 6.79
C TYR A 26 9.64 -10.89 7.83
N SER A 27 9.02 -11.81 8.56
CA SER A 27 9.73 -12.79 9.39
C SER A 27 9.58 -14.17 8.75
N PRO A 28 10.37 -14.51 7.72
CA PRO A 28 10.49 -15.90 7.31
C PRO A 28 11.04 -16.72 8.48
N ALA A 29 10.27 -17.70 8.94
CA ALA A 29 10.78 -18.69 9.87
C ALA A 29 11.86 -19.52 9.15
N ALA A 30 13.14 -19.25 9.45
CA ALA A 30 14.23 -20.08 8.98
C ALA A 30 14.35 -21.29 9.92
N GLN A 31 13.87 -22.46 9.45
CA GLN A 31 14.11 -23.72 10.14
C GLN A 31 15.50 -24.21 9.75
N THR A 32 16.46 -24.10 10.67
CA THR A 32 17.74 -24.81 10.55
C THR A 32 17.56 -26.19 11.20
N ALA A 33 17.66 -27.24 10.38
CA ALA A 33 17.70 -28.60 10.88
C ALA A 33 19.12 -28.88 11.40
N THR A 34 19.26 -29.04 12.72
CA THR A 34 20.51 -29.51 13.32
C THR A 34 20.67 -31.00 12.99
N PRO A 35 21.90 -31.51 12.76
CA PRO A 35 22.13 -32.94 12.49
C PRO A 35 21.56 -33.88 13.57
N ASP A 36 21.36 -33.37 14.79
CA ASP A 36 20.79 -34.10 15.94
C ASP A 36 19.24 -34.17 15.93
N GLY A 37 18.58 -33.69 14.88
CA GLY A 37 17.12 -33.71 14.74
C GLY A 37 16.37 -32.61 15.50
N SER A 38 17.08 -31.74 16.22
CA SER A 38 16.52 -30.51 16.79
C SER A 38 16.47 -29.40 15.74
N GLY A 39 15.27 -28.84 15.51
CA GLY A 39 15.10 -27.67 14.66
C GLY A 39 15.25 -26.39 15.48
N THR A 40 16.24 -25.55 15.16
CA THR A 40 16.27 -24.17 15.66
C THR A 40 15.52 -23.28 14.67
N THR A 41 14.37 -22.75 15.09
CA THR A 41 13.70 -21.65 14.40
C THR A 41 14.39 -20.34 14.78
N THR A 42 15.21 -19.82 13.87
CA THR A 42 15.68 -18.44 13.94
C THR A 42 14.68 -17.55 13.19
N GLU A 43 14.09 -16.57 13.88
CA GLU A 43 13.35 -15.50 13.23
C GLU A 43 14.36 -14.63 12.47
N VAL A 44 14.39 -14.79 11.15
CA VAL A 44 15.18 -13.91 10.29
C VAL A 44 14.22 -12.82 9.83
N THR A 45 14.54 -11.56 10.12
CA THR A 45 13.77 -10.44 9.59
C THR A 45 14.28 -10.10 8.20
N ALA A 46 13.44 -10.23 7.19
CA ALA A 46 13.76 -9.99 5.78
C ALA A 46 12.89 -8.87 5.20
N THR A 47 13.43 -8.15 4.23
CA THR A 47 12.72 -7.14 3.46
C THR A 47 11.84 -7.79 2.38
N LEU A 48 10.85 -7.04 1.89
CA LEU A 48 9.97 -7.53 0.82
C LEU A 48 10.75 -7.93 -0.44
N ILE A 49 11.84 -7.22 -0.73
CA ILE A 49 12.72 -7.50 -1.88
C ILE A 49 13.54 -8.78 -1.65
N GLU A 50 14.00 -9.03 -0.41
CA GLU A 50 14.74 -10.26 -0.10
C GLU A 50 13.87 -11.51 -0.21
N VAL A 51 12.58 -11.42 0.14
CA VAL A 51 11.67 -12.57 0.10
C VAL A 51 11.05 -12.79 -1.27
N ASN A 52 10.61 -11.74 -1.95
CA ASN A 52 9.84 -11.84 -3.20
C ASN A 52 10.63 -11.38 -4.45
N GLY A 53 11.86 -10.92 -4.28
CA GLY A 53 12.68 -10.36 -5.36
C GLY A 53 12.19 -8.98 -5.83
N TRP A 54 12.87 -8.44 -6.85
CA TRP A 54 12.55 -7.13 -7.43
C TRP A 54 11.15 -7.02 -8.03
N TRP A 55 10.51 -8.15 -8.37
CA TRP A 55 9.13 -8.18 -8.89
C TRP A 55 8.10 -7.71 -7.86
N ALA A 56 8.42 -7.85 -6.57
CA ALA A 56 7.59 -7.36 -5.47
C ALA A 56 7.37 -5.84 -5.53
N VAL A 57 8.20 -5.12 -6.29
CA VAL A 57 8.09 -3.67 -6.50
C VAL A 57 6.85 -3.28 -7.31
N LEU A 58 6.41 -4.15 -8.21
CA LEU A 58 5.27 -3.87 -9.11
C LEU A 58 3.94 -3.58 -8.39
N PRO A 59 3.46 -4.41 -7.44
CA PRO A 59 2.16 -4.20 -6.82
C PRO A 59 2.07 -2.90 -6.01
N GLY A 60 3.12 -2.50 -5.32
CA GLY A 60 3.10 -1.21 -4.60
C GLY A 60 3.23 0.00 -5.50
N LEU A 61 4.02 -0.11 -6.57
CA LEU A 61 4.06 0.92 -7.61
C LEU A 61 2.67 1.11 -8.25
N LEU A 62 1.94 0.02 -8.48
CA LEU A 62 0.56 0.06 -8.97
C LEU A 62 -0.38 0.80 -7.99
N LEU A 63 -0.26 0.56 -6.69
CA LEU A 63 -1.03 1.29 -5.66
C LEU A 63 -0.73 2.79 -5.70
N VAL A 64 0.53 3.18 -5.81
CA VAL A 64 0.92 4.60 -5.93
C VAL A 64 0.37 5.21 -7.21
N LEU A 65 0.42 4.50 -8.35
CA LEU A 65 -0.15 4.96 -9.62
C LEU A 65 -1.68 5.15 -9.53
N LEU A 66 -2.39 4.24 -8.85
CA LEU A 66 -3.83 4.39 -8.60
C LEU A 66 -4.12 5.62 -7.74
N ALA A 67 -3.33 5.87 -6.69
CA ALA A 67 -3.45 7.09 -5.88
C ALA A 67 -3.22 8.36 -6.72
N VAL A 68 -2.20 8.35 -7.60
CA VAL A 68 -1.96 9.45 -8.56
C VAL A 68 -3.14 9.62 -9.52
N GLY A 69 -3.75 8.51 -9.96
CA GLY A 69 -4.97 8.51 -10.75
C GLY A 69 -6.13 9.23 -10.05
N VAL A 70 -6.34 8.97 -8.76
CA VAL A 70 -7.35 9.68 -7.94
C VAL A 70 -7.05 11.18 -7.86
N TRP A 71 -5.78 11.57 -7.80
CA TRP A 71 -5.37 12.97 -7.71
C TRP A 71 -5.48 13.73 -9.04
N ARG A 72 -5.02 13.13 -10.16
CA ARG A 72 -4.88 13.81 -11.46
C ARG A 72 -6.05 13.60 -12.42
N ALA A 73 -6.89 12.59 -12.23
CA ALA A 73 -7.96 12.30 -13.19
C ALA A 73 -8.93 13.48 -13.31
N PRO A 74 -9.27 13.95 -14.53
CA PRO A 74 -10.20 15.06 -14.73
C PRO A 74 -11.66 14.62 -14.52
N GLN A 75 -11.99 13.36 -14.81
CA GLN A 75 -13.34 12.82 -14.71
C GLN A 75 -13.61 12.22 -13.32
N MET A 76 -14.75 12.57 -12.73
CA MET A 76 -15.17 12.07 -11.41
C MET A 76 -15.29 10.53 -11.39
N MET A 77 -15.84 9.92 -12.44
CA MET A 77 -15.95 8.45 -12.55
C MET A 77 -14.59 7.76 -12.49
N VAL A 78 -13.57 8.29 -13.17
CA VAL A 78 -12.22 7.70 -13.17
C VAL A 78 -11.59 7.78 -11.78
N ARG A 79 -11.83 8.87 -11.03
CA ARG A 79 -11.37 8.98 -9.63
C ARG A 79 -11.98 7.90 -8.75
N TRP A 80 -13.28 7.65 -8.90
CA TRP A 80 -13.98 6.59 -8.16
C TRP A 80 -13.47 5.19 -8.52
N ILE A 81 -13.22 4.92 -9.80
CA ILE A 81 -12.66 3.65 -10.25
C ILE A 81 -11.25 3.44 -9.66
N CYS A 82 -10.38 4.45 -9.75
CA CYS A 82 -9.04 4.38 -9.17
C CYS A 82 -9.07 4.19 -7.64
N LEU A 83 -9.98 4.89 -6.95
CA LEU A 83 -10.17 4.75 -5.51
C LEU A 83 -10.67 3.34 -5.15
N ALA A 84 -11.67 2.83 -5.86
CA ALA A 84 -12.21 1.50 -5.64
C ALA A 84 -11.15 0.42 -5.86
N LEU A 85 -10.36 0.53 -6.94
CA LEU A 85 -9.24 -0.37 -7.21
C LEU A 85 -8.16 -0.29 -6.13
N PHE A 86 -7.82 0.93 -5.68
CA PHE A 86 -6.86 1.13 -4.59
C PHE A 86 -7.33 0.45 -3.30
N LEU A 87 -8.59 0.65 -2.92
CA LEU A 87 -9.18 0.04 -1.73
C LEU A 87 -9.26 -1.48 -1.86
N LEU A 88 -9.64 -1.99 -3.03
CA LEU A 88 -9.72 -3.42 -3.28
C LEU A 88 -8.35 -4.08 -3.18
N LEU A 89 -7.31 -3.50 -3.80
CA LEU A 89 -5.95 -4.00 -3.67
C LEU A 89 -5.44 -3.89 -2.23
N THR A 90 -5.74 -2.80 -1.52
CA THR A 90 -5.37 -2.61 -0.12
C THR A 90 -6.05 -3.65 0.77
N ALA A 91 -7.33 -3.96 0.55
CA ALA A 91 -8.07 -4.98 1.27
C ALA A 91 -7.54 -6.40 0.97
N LEU A 92 -7.23 -6.68 -0.30
CA LEU A 92 -6.64 -7.96 -0.70
C LEU A 92 -5.26 -8.18 -0.09
N SER A 93 -4.49 -7.10 0.06
CA SER A 93 -3.15 -7.11 0.67
C SER A 93 -3.15 -6.94 2.19
N MET A 94 -4.33 -6.77 2.83
CA MET A 94 -4.47 -6.47 4.27
C MET A 94 -3.87 -7.55 5.17
N ALA A 95 -3.78 -8.79 4.70
CA ALA A 95 -3.14 -9.90 5.39
C ALA A 95 -1.60 -9.84 5.44
N SER A 96 -0.97 -8.90 4.72
CA SER A 96 0.50 -8.82 4.63
C SER A 96 1.03 -7.38 4.64
N ILE A 97 0.59 -6.54 3.70
CA ILE A 97 1.21 -5.22 3.42
C ILE A 97 0.17 -4.09 3.42
N GLY A 98 -1.11 -4.42 3.20
CA GLY A 98 -2.19 -3.46 3.01
C GLY A 98 -2.47 -2.57 4.23
N LEU A 99 -2.10 -3.00 5.45
CA LEU A 99 -2.29 -2.19 6.65
C LEU A 99 -1.45 -0.90 6.64
N PHE A 100 -0.30 -0.90 5.97
CA PHE A 100 0.53 0.30 5.80
C PHE A 100 -0.11 1.33 4.87
N PHE A 101 -0.99 0.92 3.97
CA PHE A 101 -1.69 1.79 3.03
C PHE A 101 -3.01 2.35 3.60
N LEU A 102 -3.41 1.93 4.80
CA LEU A 102 -4.65 2.37 5.46
C LEU A 102 -4.71 3.89 5.69
N PRO A 103 -3.65 4.57 6.16
CA PRO A 103 -3.65 6.02 6.31
C PRO A 103 -3.83 6.73 4.95
N ALA A 104 -3.18 6.21 3.90
CA ALA A 104 -3.32 6.75 2.55
C ALA A 104 -4.76 6.57 2.01
N ALA A 105 -5.36 5.40 2.26
CA ALA A 105 -6.75 5.11 1.89
C ALA A 105 -7.72 6.11 2.53
N LEU A 106 -7.58 6.40 3.82
CA LEU A 106 -8.43 7.35 4.54
C LEU A 106 -8.35 8.75 3.93
N PHE A 107 -7.14 9.25 3.64
CA PHE A 107 -6.95 10.57 3.02
C PHE A 107 -7.51 10.64 1.59
N LEU A 108 -7.39 9.58 0.81
CA LEU A 108 -7.97 9.51 -0.54
C LEU A 108 -9.50 9.48 -0.49
N ILE A 109 -10.11 8.71 0.42
CA ILE A 109 -11.56 8.70 0.64
C ILE A 109 -12.04 10.10 1.05
N LEU A 110 -11.37 10.72 2.03
CA LEU A 110 -11.73 12.06 2.50
C LEU A 110 -11.66 13.09 1.36
N GLY A 111 -10.61 13.03 0.54
CA GLY A 111 -10.41 13.92 -0.59
C GLY A 111 -11.46 13.76 -1.70
N VAL A 112 -11.97 12.55 -1.92
CA VAL A 112 -13.06 12.28 -2.89
C VAL A 112 -14.43 12.62 -2.31
N ALA A 113 -14.67 12.34 -1.02
CA ALA A 113 -15.92 12.68 -0.34
C ALA A 113 -16.17 14.20 -0.31
N MET A 114 -15.12 14.99 -0.06
CA MET A 114 -15.21 16.45 -0.11
C MET A 114 -15.47 16.99 -1.53
N ASP A 115 -14.98 16.33 -2.57
CA ASP A 115 -15.29 16.69 -3.97
C ASP A 115 -16.76 16.43 -4.31
N LEU A 116 -17.38 15.43 -3.67
CA LEU A 116 -18.80 15.11 -3.87
C LEU A 116 -19.73 16.14 -3.22
N GLY A 117 -19.34 16.67 -2.06
CA GLY A 117 -20.08 17.73 -1.38
C GLY A 117 -20.16 19.01 -2.20
N ASP A 118 -19.03 19.41 -2.79
CA ASP A 118 -18.90 20.65 -3.58
C ASP A 118 -19.69 20.63 -4.91
N THR A 119 -20.07 19.44 -5.41
CA THR A 119 -20.91 19.30 -6.62
C THR A 119 -22.41 19.29 -6.34
N ARG A 120 -22.83 19.29 -5.07
CA ARG A 120 -24.24 19.23 -4.67
C ARG A 120 -24.80 20.56 -4.15
N ASP A 121 -23.95 21.57 -4.00
CA ASP A 121 -24.29 22.95 -3.68
C ASP A 121 -24.34 23.81 -4.97
#